data_AF-A0A368GZ46-F1
#
_entry.id   AF-A0A368GZ46-F1
#
_cell.length_a   1.000
_cell.length_b   1.000
_cell.length_c   1.000
_cell.angle_alpha   90.00
_cell.angle_beta   90.00
_cell.angle_gamma   90.00
#
_symmetry.space_group_name_H-M   'P 1'
#
loop_
_entity.id
_entity.type
_entity.pdbx_description
1 polymer ?
#
loop_
_entity_poly.entity_id
_entity_poly.type
_entity_poly.pdbx_seq_one_letter_code
_entity_poly.pdbx_strand_id
1 'polypeptide(L)'
;MSTIAFILLFYKYTGFSNSENIVVEKEHSMTSKKWIVVTTINYPTEDLMSLARIPGWKMVVVGDIKTPKNWRLEGVHYLSVEDQQLLDYNLSSDLLYNSYTRKNIGYLYAIRHGARWIYDTDDDNKPYGM
;
A
#
# COMPACT_ATOMS: atom_id res chain seq x y z
N MET A 1 -25.84 20.31 8.48
CA MET A 1 -25.84 18.92 7.99
C MET A 1 -25.91 18.01 9.19
N SER A 2 -26.96 17.18 9.28
CA SER A 2 -27.28 16.39 10.47
C SER A 2 -26.32 15.20 10.63
N THR A 3 -25.90 14.89 11.86
CA THR A 3 -24.99 13.79 12.25
C THR A 3 -25.35 12.44 11.63
N ILE A 4 -26.63 12.24 11.31
CA ILE A 4 -27.17 11.03 10.67
C ILE A 4 -26.63 10.85 9.23
N ALA A 5 -26.42 11.94 8.49
CA ALA A 5 -25.88 11.88 7.12
C ALA A 5 -24.41 11.44 7.10
N PHE A 6 -23.64 11.78 8.14
CA PHE A 6 -22.23 11.40 8.26
C PHE A 6 -22.08 9.90 8.54
N ILE A 7 -22.94 9.35 9.41
CA ILE A 7 -22.95 7.93 9.75
C ILE A 7 -23.32 7.09 8.52
N LEU A 8 -24.34 7.48 7.75
CA LEU A 8 -24.74 6.75 6.55
C LEU A 8 -23.68 6.79 5.44
N LEU A 9 -22.98 7.91 5.28
CA LEU A 9 -21.87 8.00 4.34
C LEU A 9 -20.70 7.11 4.77
N PHE A 10 -20.41 7.06 6.08
CA PHE A 10 -19.40 6.17 6.65
C PHE A 10 -19.73 4.70 6.38
N TYR A 11 -20.97 4.27 6.65
CA TYR A 11 -21.42 2.89 6.39
C TYR A 11 -21.39 2.51 4.91
N LYS A 12 -21.74 3.44 4.02
CA LYS A 12 -21.67 3.21 2.56
C LYS A 12 -20.23 3.09 2.07
N TYR A 13 -19.28 3.75 2.73
CA TYR A 13 -17.86 3.71 2.38
C TYR A 13 -17.13 2.50 3.00
N THR A 14 -17.60 1.98 4.14
CA THR A 14 -17.02 0.82 4.82
C THR A 14 -17.74 -0.50 4.56
N GLY A 15 -18.81 -0.52 3.76
CA GLY A 15 -19.44 -1.75 3.27
C GLY A 15 -20.13 -2.63 4.32
N PHE A 16 -20.51 -2.09 5.49
CA PHE A 16 -21.13 -2.90 6.55
C PHE A 16 -22.66 -2.98 6.35
N SER A 17 -23.16 -4.11 5.83
CA SER A 17 -24.60 -4.43 5.85
C SER A 17 -24.96 -5.25 7.07
N ASN A 18 -26.03 -4.86 7.77
CA ASN A 18 -26.61 -5.63 8.87
C ASN A 18 -27.16 -6.97 8.36
N SER A 19 -26.47 -8.07 8.67
CA SER A 19 -27.08 -9.39 8.86
C SER A 19 -26.04 -10.36 9.40
N GLU A 20 -26.36 -10.94 10.55
CA GLU A 20 -25.61 -12.01 11.23
C GLU A 20 -25.41 -13.22 10.29
N ASN A 21 -24.23 -13.84 10.35
CA ASN A 21 -23.68 -14.90 9.50
C ASN A 21 -22.92 -14.44 8.25
N ILE A 22 -21.79 -13.77 8.46
CA ILE A 22 -20.72 -13.70 7.46
C ILE A 22 -19.75 -14.84 7.78
N VAL A 23 -19.75 -15.84 6.91
CA VAL A 23 -18.62 -16.76 6.74
C VAL A 23 -17.37 -15.90 6.75
N VAL A 24 -16.52 -16.05 7.77
CA VAL A 24 -15.24 -15.34 7.88
C VAL A 24 -14.35 -15.87 6.75
N GLU A 25 -14.62 -15.39 5.54
CA GLU A 25 -13.64 -15.44 4.47
C GLU A 25 -12.41 -14.71 5.00
N LYS A 26 -11.28 -15.36 4.82
CA LYS A 26 -10.00 -15.07 5.42
C LYS A 26 -9.45 -13.77 4.84
N GLU A 27 -10.02 -12.64 5.25
CA GLU A 27 -9.51 -11.32 4.93
C GLU A 27 -8.11 -11.24 5.55
N HIS A 28 -7.09 -11.20 4.70
CA HIS A 28 -5.72 -11.00 5.13
C HIS A 28 -5.69 -9.64 5.85
N SER A 29 -5.65 -9.65 7.19
CA SER A 29 -5.58 -8.43 8.02
C SER A 29 -4.74 -7.39 7.32
N MET A 30 -5.35 -6.29 6.87
CA MET A 30 -4.66 -5.22 6.14
C MET A 30 -3.53 -4.60 6.98
N THR A 31 -3.52 -4.83 8.29
CA THR A 31 -2.53 -4.31 9.24
C THR A 31 -1.33 -5.24 9.45
N SER A 32 -0.15 -4.65 9.69
CA SER A 32 1.09 -5.35 10.08
C SER A 32 2.02 -4.42 10.86
N LYS A 33 2.81 -4.98 11.79
CA LYS A 33 3.84 -4.24 12.54
C LYS A 33 5.12 -4.00 11.74
N LYS A 34 5.39 -4.79 10.70
CA LYS A 34 6.62 -4.73 9.90
C LYS A 34 6.25 -4.56 8.42
N TRP A 35 6.80 -3.53 7.80
CA TRP A 35 6.52 -3.16 6.42
C TRP A 35 7.80 -2.92 5.62
N ILE A 36 7.84 -3.44 4.40
CA ILE A 36 8.83 -3.07 3.39
C ILE A 36 8.17 -2.00 2.51
N VAL A 37 8.84 -0.88 2.31
CA VAL A 37 8.36 0.22 1.47
C VAL A 37 9.29 0.37 0.29
N VAL A 38 8.74 0.20 -0.91
CA VAL A 38 9.49 0.23 -2.17
C VAL A 38 8.88 1.22 -3.14
N THR A 39 9.71 1.89 -3.92
CA THR A 39 9.28 2.59 -5.15
C THR A 39 9.70 1.79 -6.37
N THR A 40 8.96 1.90 -7.46
CA THR A 40 9.34 1.26 -8.73
C THR A 40 8.88 2.07 -9.93
N ILE A 41 9.68 2.06 -11.00
CA ILE A 41 9.28 2.46 -12.34
C ILE A 41 9.34 1.29 -13.34
N ASN A 42 9.69 0.10 -12.85
CA ASN A 42 9.98 -1.09 -13.65
C ASN A 42 8.91 -2.17 -13.43
N TYR A 43 8.98 -3.26 -14.21
CA TYR A 43 8.26 -4.48 -13.87
C TYR A 43 8.84 -5.14 -12.61
N PRO A 44 8.06 -6.00 -11.90
CA PRO A 44 8.58 -6.74 -10.76
C PRO A 44 9.88 -7.48 -11.08
N THR A 45 10.91 -7.25 -10.28
CA THR A 45 12.22 -7.91 -10.37
C THR A 45 12.25 -9.16 -9.48
N GLU A 46 13.22 -10.05 -9.70
CA GLU A 46 13.46 -11.20 -8.80
C GLU A 46 13.73 -10.77 -7.35
N ASP A 47 14.43 -9.65 -7.17
CA ASP A 47 14.71 -9.06 -5.86
C ASP A 47 13.40 -8.64 -5.18
N LEU A 48 12.50 -7.97 -5.91
CA LEU A 48 11.20 -7.58 -5.39
C LEU A 48 10.32 -8.79 -5.04
N MET A 49 10.36 -9.84 -5.86
CA MET A 49 9.69 -11.11 -5.56
C MET A 49 10.25 -11.77 -4.30
N SER A 50 11.55 -11.64 -4.05
CA SER A 50 12.21 -12.19 -2.87
C SER A 50 11.83 -11.39 -1.62
N LEU A 51 11.82 -10.06 -1.70
CA LEU A 51 11.33 -9.17 -0.64
C LEU A 51 9.87 -9.46 -0.27
N ALA A 52 9.00 -9.68 -1.27
CA ALA A 52 7.58 -10.00 -1.06
C ALA A 52 7.35 -11.29 -0.26
N ARG A 53 8.33 -12.20 -0.25
CA ARG A 53 8.24 -13.51 0.41
C ARG A 53 8.82 -13.53 1.82
N ILE A 54 9.40 -12.42 2.29
CA ILE A 54 10.02 -12.38 3.63
C ILE A 54 8.94 -12.62 4.70
N PRO A 55 9.04 -13.71 5.49
CA PRO A 55 8.01 -14.04 6.47
C PRO A 55 7.84 -12.96 7.54
N GLY A 56 6.58 -12.62 7.84
CA GLY A 56 6.23 -11.64 8.87
C GLY A 56 6.40 -10.18 8.45
N TRP A 57 6.75 -9.91 7.18
CA TRP A 57 6.75 -8.59 6.58
C TRP A 57 5.62 -8.48 5.57
N LYS A 58 4.93 -7.34 5.58
CA LYS A 58 4.10 -6.92 4.44
C LYS A 58 4.91 -5.97 3.57
N MET A 59 4.55 -5.86 2.30
CA MET A 59 5.20 -4.92 1.39
C MET A 59 4.19 -4.00 0.75
N VAL A 60 4.52 -2.71 0.69
CA VAL A 60 3.84 -1.73 -0.14
C VAL A 60 4.79 -1.23 -1.21
N VAL A 61 4.32 -1.22 -2.46
CA VAL A 61 5.07 -0.76 -3.63
C VAL A 61 4.37 0.48 -4.18
N VAL A 62 5.09 1.60 -4.23
CA VAL A 62 4.61 2.88 -4.72
C VAL A 62 5.05 3.04 -6.17
N GLY A 63 4.08 3.04 -7.09
CA GLY A 63 4.33 3.30 -8.50
C GLY A 63 4.50 4.80 -8.80
N ASP A 64 4.99 5.08 -10.00
CA ASP A 64 5.05 6.41 -10.61
C ASP A 64 4.51 6.34 -12.05
N ILE A 65 4.47 7.46 -12.76
CA ILE A 65 3.94 7.57 -14.14
C ILE A 65 4.62 6.59 -15.09
N LYS A 66 5.90 6.27 -14.86
CA LYS A 66 6.69 5.37 -15.70
C LYS A 66 6.44 3.89 -15.41
N THR A 67 5.82 3.56 -14.27
CA THR A 67 5.54 2.16 -13.92
C THR A 67 4.57 1.55 -14.92
N PRO A 68 4.79 0.31 -15.40
CA PRO A 68 3.89 -0.36 -16.31
C PRO A 68 2.44 -0.38 -15.82
N LYS A 69 1.47 -0.09 -16.69
CA LYS A 69 0.05 0.01 -16.29
C LYS A 69 -0.56 -1.33 -15.84
N ASN A 70 -0.02 -2.44 -16.32
CA ASN A 70 -0.39 -3.81 -15.95
C ASN A 70 0.49 -4.37 -14.83
N TRP A 71 1.15 -3.51 -14.05
CA TRP A 71 2.02 -3.94 -12.96
C TRP A 71 1.25 -4.75 -11.92
N ARG A 72 1.78 -5.92 -11.58
CA ARG A 72 1.19 -6.81 -10.59
C ARG A 72 2.25 -7.71 -9.99
N LEU A 73 2.18 -7.87 -8.67
CA LEU A 73 2.93 -8.87 -7.92
C LEU A 73 2.03 -9.41 -6.82
N GLU A 74 2.02 -10.72 -6.61
CA GLU A 74 1.23 -11.35 -5.55
C GLU A 74 1.86 -11.07 -4.17
N GLY A 75 1.02 -10.92 -3.14
CA GLY A 75 1.48 -10.72 -1.76
C GLY A 75 1.93 -9.30 -1.42
N VAL A 76 1.70 -8.34 -2.31
CA VAL A 76 2.12 -6.93 -2.13
C VAL A 76 0.94 -5.98 -2.26
N HIS A 77 1.04 -4.85 -1.57
CA HIS A 77 0.11 -3.74 -1.70
C HIS A 77 0.68 -2.78 -2.75
N TYR A 78 0.19 -2.87 -3.98
CA TYR A 78 0.59 -1.92 -5.02
C TYR A 78 -0.26 -0.64 -4.94
N LEU A 79 0.40 0.51 -5.00
CA LEU A 79 -0.25 1.81 -5.07
C LEU A 79 0.09 2.46 -6.43
N SER A 80 -0.82 2.35 -7.39
CA SER A 80 -0.74 3.08 -8.66
C SER A 80 -0.80 4.60 -8.43
N VAL A 81 -0.52 5.40 -9.47
CA VAL A 81 -0.67 6.86 -9.38
C VAL A 81 -2.11 7.23 -8.98
N GLU A 82 -3.08 6.53 -9.56
CA GLU A 82 -4.50 6.70 -9.32
C GLU A 82 -4.86 6.31 -7.89
N ASP A 83 -4.37 5.16 -7.40
CA ASP A 83 -4.61 4.74 -6.00
C ASP A 83 -4.06 5.77 -5.01
N GLN A 84 -2.89 6.33 -5.30
CA GLN A 84 -2.25 7.33 -4.44
C GLN A 84 -3.07 8.62 -4.30
N GLN A 85 -3.81 9.01 -5.35
CA GLN A 85 -4.71 10.17 -5.33
C GLN A 85 -6.00 9.89 -4.55
N LEU A 86 -6.39 8.63 -4.45
CA LEU A 86 -7.55 8.20 -3.64
C LEU A 86 -7.20 8.07 -2.15
N LEU A 87 -5.91 8.08 -1.80
CA LEU A 87 -5.48 8.11 -0.40
C LEU A 87 -5.74 9.51 0.17
N ASP A 88 -6.42 9.54 1.32
CA ASP A 88 -6.63 10.76 2.11
C ASP A 88 -5.34 11.19 2.83
N TYR A 89 -4.32 11.52 2.03
CA TYR A 89 -3.06 12.13 2.42
C TYR A 89 -2.92 13.44 1.64
N ASN A 90 -2.90 14.57 2.34
CA ASN A 90 -2.63 15.87 1.71
C ASN A 90 -1.31 15.87 0.92
N LEU A 91 -0.36 15.02 1.30
CA LEU A 91 0.94 14.91 0.65
C LEU A 91 0.85 14.39 -0.80
N SER A 92 -0.16 13.59 -1.15
CA SER A 92 -0.24 12.96 -2.48
C SER A 92 -0.35 13.97 -3.63
N SER A 93 -0.95 15.15 -3.40
CA SER A 93 -1.07 16.23 -4.39
C SER A 93 0.19 17.08 -4.54
N ASP A 94 1.04 17.12 -3.51
CA ASP A 94 2.18 18.04 -3.44
C ASP A 94 3.48 17.40 -3.97
N LEU A 95 3.53 16.07 -4.04
CA LEU A 95 4.71 15.34 -4.46
C LEU A 95 4.85 15.33 -5.98
N LEU A 96 6.04 15.69 -6.45
CA LEU A 96 6.41 15.64 -7.85
C LEU A 96 6.38 14.20 -8.38
N TYR A 97 5.92 14.06 -9.63
CA TYR A 97 6.06 12.83 -10.40
C TYR A 97 7.49 12.64 -10.90
N ASN A 98 7.86 11.40 -11.21
CA ASN A 98 9.22 10.98 -11.55
C ASN A 98 10.23 11.32 -10.44
N SER A 99 9.77 11.24 -9.18
CA SER A 99 10.56 11.60 -8.02
C SER A 99 10.50 10.51 -6.98
N TYR A 100 11.67 10.18 -6.44
CA TYR A 100 11.83 9.29 -5.30
C TYR A 100 10.99 9.71 -4.09
N THR A 101 10.70 11.01 -3.97
CA THR A 101 9.91 11.56 -2.86
C THR A 101 8.49 10.96 -2.76
N ARG A 102 7.95 10.36 -3.84
CA ARG A 102 6.66 9.64 -3.80
C ARG A 102 6.67 8.46 -2.83
N LYS A 103 7.83 7.92 -2.48
CA LYS A 103 8.01 6.90 -1.43
C LYS A 103 7.41 7.30 -0.08
N ASN A 104 7.35 8.60 0.21
CA ASN A 104 6.70 9.10 1.42
C ASN A 104 5.23 8.69 1.55
N ILE A 105 4.52 8.50 0.43
CA ILE A 105 3.14 7.98 0.43
C ILE A 105 3.13 6.53 0.96
N GLY A 106 4.13 5.73 0.59
CA GLY A 106 4.32 4.38 1.10
C GLY A 106 4.59 4.34 2.61
N TYR A 107 5.35 5.30 3.15
CA TYR A 107 5.54 5.42 4.60
C TYR A 107 4.23 5.74 5.32
N LEU A 108 3.46 6.72 4.84
CA LEU A 108 2.17 7.06 5.42
C LEU A 108 1.20 5.88 5.34
N TYR A 109 1.20 5.17 4.21
CA TYR A 109 0.44 3.93 4.05
C TYR A 109 0.84 2.89 5.09
N ALA A 110 2.12 2.56 5.23
CA ALA A 110 2.59 1.59 6.20
C ALA A 110 2.23 1.99 7.65
N ILE A 111 2.44 3.26 8.02
CA ILE A 111 2.12 3.79 9.35
C ILE A 111 0.62 3.68 9.64
N ARG A 112 -0.24 4.10 8.71
CA ARG A 112 -1.71 3.98 8.84
C ARG A 112 -2.14 2.51 9.02
N HIS A 113 -1.38 1.56 8.47
CA HIS A 113 -1.62 0.12 8.59
C HIS A 113 -0.81 -0.55 9.72
N GLY A 114 -0.38 0.23 10.72
CA GLY A 114 0.15 -0.30 11.99
C GLY A 114 1.66 -0.55 12.02
N ALA A 115 2.42 -0.01 11.04
CA ALA A 115 3.86 -0.15 11.03
C ALA A 115 4.50 0.36 12.33
N ARG A 116 5.38 -0.48 12.89
CA ARG A 116 6.35 -0.12 13.94
C ARG A 116 7.78 -0.21 13.42
N TRP A 117 7.98 -0.98 12.34
CA TRP A 117 9.24 -1.14 11.63
C TRP A 117 8.98 -0.95 10.15
N ILE A 118 9.82 -0.14 9.52
CA ILE A 118 9.82 0.08 8.08
C ILE A 118 11.21 -0.27 7.56
N TYR A 119 11.28 -1.18 6.58
CA TYR A 119 12.47 -1.44 5.79
C TYR A 119 12.34 -0.66 4.48
N ASP A 120 13.21 0.33 4.33
CA ASP A 120 13.25 1.24 3.18
C ASP A 120 14.23 0.69 2.14
N THR A 121 13.73 0.31 0.96
CA THR A 121 14.57 -0.21 -0.14
C THR A 121 13.95 0.07 -1.50
N ASP A 122 14.76 0.00 -2.57
CA ASP A 122 14.32 0.21 -3.94
C ASP A 122 14.26 -1.10 -4.72
N ASP A 123 13.62 -1.08 -5.88
CA ASP A 123 13.43 -2.26 -6.74
C ASP A 123 14.72 -2.70 -7.46
N ASP A 124 15.77 -1.88 -7.41
CA ASP A 124 17.11 -2.11 -7.96
C ASP A 124 18.21 -2.30 -6.89
N ASN A 125 17.87 -2.14 -5.61
CA ASN A 125 18.82 -2.32 -4.51
C ASN A 125 18.83 -3.79 -4.03
N LYS A 126 19.95 -4.47 -4.29
CA LYS A 126 20.18 -5.85 -3.85
C LYS A 126 20.83 -5.86 -2.46
N PRO A 127 20.22 -6.47 -1.42
CA PRO A 127 20.95 -6.79 -0.21
C PRO A 127 22.00 -7.86 -0.54
N TYR A 128 23.28 -7.50 -0.47
CA TYR A 128 24.37 -8.47 -0.63
C TYR A 128 24.36 -9.45 0.55
N GLY A 129 24.12 -10.75 0.28
CA GLY A 129 24.39 -11.85 1.23
C GLY A 129 23.19 -12.44 1.98
N MET A 130 21.97 -12.43 1.41
CA MET A 130 20.87 -13.30 1.87
C MET A 130 20.81 -14.62 1.11
#